data_AF-A0A7X7E0P9-F1
#
_entry.id   AF-A0A7X7E0P9-F1
#
_cell.length_a   1.000
_cell.length_b   1.000
_cell.length_c   1.000
_cell.angle_alpha   90.00
_cell.angle_beta   90.00
_cell.angle_gamma   90.00
#
_symmetry.space_group_name_H-M   'P 1'
#
loop_
_entity.id
_entity.type
_entity.pdbx_description
1 polymer ?
#
loop_
_entity_poly.entity_id
_entity_poly.type
_entity_poly.pdbx_seq_one_letter_code
_entity_poly.pdbx_strand_id
1 'polypeptide(L)'
;MTEIGSYKNVFDDPNEFNKLHDLILGSIQEFSDYRKGNLTYGEIMFVMECILDNFRGGSEKDAQAFSKIKGLNEAPTFTTLLSMTSRLVETMLKK
;
A
#
# COMPACT_ATOMS: atom_id res chain seq x y z
N MET A 1 28.04 10.20 0.95
CA MET A 1 26.68 10.12 0.38
C MET A 1 26.12 8.78 0.84
N THR A 2 25.29 8.79 1.88
CA THR A 2 24.68 7.59 2.44
C THR A 2 23.67 7.09 1.41
N GLU A 3 23.93 5.94 0.81
CA GLU A 3 22.95 5.27 -0.06
C GLU A 3 21.67 5.07 0.75
N ILE A 4 20.61 5.79 0.37
CA ILE A 4 19.26 5.48 0.79
C ILE A 4 19.04 4.04 0.35
N GLY A 5 19.02 3.10 1.31
CA GLY A 5 18.83 1.69 1.04
C GLY A 5 17.66 1.53 0.08
N SER A 6 17.95 1.00 -1.10
CA SER A 6 17.03 0.86 -2.23
C SER A 6 15.62 0.53 -1.74
N TYR A 7 14.69 1.49 -1.83
CA TYR A 7 13.28 1.22 -1.63
C TYR A 7 12.87 0.17 -2.66
N LYS A 8 12.76 -1.11 -2.24
CA LYS A 8 12.35 -2.19 -3.13
C LYS A 8 10.85 -2.02 -3.38
N ASN A 9 10.48 -1.67 -4.61
CA ASN A 9 9.09 -1.56 -4.99
C ASN A 9 8.55 -2.95 -5.32
N VAL A 10 7.34 -3.28 -4.84
CA VAL A 10 6.69 -4.56 -5.16
C VAL A 10 6.48 -4.75 -6.67
N PHE A 11 6.42 -3.66 -7.44
CA PHE A 11 6.32 -3.71 -8.89
C PHE A 11 7.63 -4.06 -9.61
N ASP A 12 8.79 -4.00 -8.92
CA ASP A 12 10.09 -4.32 -9.51
C ASP A 12 10.36 -5.85 -9.51
N ASP A 13 9.63 -6.64 -8.71
CA ASP A 13 9.79 -8.08 -8.57
C ASP A 13 8.45 -8.80 -8.84
N PRO A 14 8.31 -9.46 -10.01
CA PRO A 14 7.08 -10.16 -10.37
C PRO A 14 6.64 -11.22 -9.35
N ASN A 15 7.58 -11.85 -8.64
CA ASN A 15 7.23 -12.86 -7.65
C ASN A 15 6.63 -12.22 -6.39
N GLU A 16 7.16 -11.08 -5.96
CA GLU A 16 6.60 -10.33 -4.82
C GLU A 16 5.24 -9.75 -5.17
N PHE A 17 5.08 -9.21 -6.39
CA PHE A 17 3.79 -8.76 -6.90
C PHE A 17 2.76 -9.89 -6.90
N ASN A 18 3.07 -11.02 -7.52
CA ASN A 18 2.15 -12.16 -7.61
C ASN A 18 1.78 -12.69 -6.23
N LYS A 19 2.74 -12.76 -5.30
CA LYS A 19 2.47 -13.19 -3.93
C LYS A 19 1.50 -12.27 -3.19
N LEU A 20 1.66 -10.94 -3.34
CA LEU A 20 0.74 -9.98 -2.75
C LEU A 20 -0.64 -10.03 -3.41
N HIS A 21 -0.66 -10.12 -4.75
CA HIS A 21 -1.89 -10.25 -5.54
C HIS A 21 -2.70 -11.47 -5.10
N ASP A 22 -2.08 -12.64 -5.04
CA ASP A 22 -2.75 -13.90 -4.71
C ASP A 22 -3.25 -13.93 -3.26
N LEU A 23 -2.52 -13.29 -2.34
CA LEU A 23 -2.96 -13.13 -0.96
C LEU A 23 -4.27 -12.33 -0.87
N ILE A 24 -4.33 -11.17 -1.54
CA ILE A 24 -5.50 -10.30 -1.55
C ILE A 24 -6.69 -11.02 -2.22
N LEU A 25 -6.45 -11.65 -3.37
CA LEU A 25 -7.48 -12.38 -4.09
C LEU A 25 -8.02 -13.57 -3.28
N GLY A 26 -7.14 -14.30 -2.60
CA GLY A 26 -7.51 -15.41 -1.71
C GLY A 26 -8.42 -14.96 -0.57
N SER A 27 -8.10 -13.85 0.10
CA SER A 27 -8.94 -13.30 1.17
C SER A 27 -10.32 -12.82 0.66
N ILE A 28 -10.36 -12.23 -0.54
CA ILE A 28 -11.61 -11.85 -1.20
C ILE A 28 -12.48 -13.09 -1.47
N GLN A 29 -11.86 -14.16 -1.98
CA GLN A 29 -12.56 -15.41 -2.28
C GLN A 29 -13.09 -16.08 -1.00
N GLU A 30 -12.27 -16.18 0.05
CA GLU A 30 -12.68 -16.76 1.34
C GLU A 30 -13.91 -16.03 1.92
N PHE A 31 -13.93 -14.71 1.83
CA PHE A 31 -15.09 -13.94 2.29
C PHE A 31 -16.31 -14.12 1.39
N SER A 32 -16.12 -14.19 0.08
CA SER A 32 -17.18 -14.50 -0.88
C SER A 32 -17.84 -15.86 -0.59
N ASP A 33 -17.02 -16.87 -0.26
CA ASP A 33 -17.46 -18.21 0.10
C ASP A 33 -18.24 -18.20 1.43
N TYR A 34 -17.74 -17.47 2.44
CA TYR A 34 -18.46 -17.25 3.70
C TYR A 34 -19.84 -16.61 3.49
N ARG A 35 -19.92 -15.59 2.61
CA ARG A 35 -21.16 -14.87 2.28
C ARG A 35 -22.12 -15.72 1.44
N LYS A 36 -21.65 -16.83 0.86
CA LYS A 36 -22.38 -17.65 -0.13
C LYS A 36 -22.84 -16.83 -1.34
N GLY A 37 -22.05 -15.85 -1.76
CA GLY A 37 -22.40 -14.95 -2.86
C GLY A 37 -21.27 -14.02 -3.22
N ASN A 38 -21.28 -13.56 -4.48
CA ASN A 38 -20.20 -12.74 -5.02
C ASN A 38 -20.17 -11.35 -4.39
N LEU A 39 -18.96 -10.85 -4.16
CA LEU A 39 -18.75 -9.43 -3.90
C LEU A 39 -18.91 -8.63 -5.19
N THR A 40 -19.60 -7.50 -5.10
CA THR A 40 -19.61 -6.53 -6.18
C THR A 40 -18.28 -5.77 -6.23
N TYR A 41 -17.93 -5.27 -7.42
CA TYR A 41 -16.76 -4.40 -7.58
C TYR A 41 -16.81 -3.19 -6.62
N GLY A 42 -18.00 -2.60 -6.42
CA GLY A 42 -18.19 -1.46 -5.52
C GLY A 42 -17.89 -1.79 -4.05
N GLU A 43 -18.34 -2.96 -3.57
CA GLU A 43 -18.06 -3.41 -2.20
C GLU A 43 -16.56 -3.63 -1.97
N ILE A 44 -15.86 -4.24 -2.94
CA ILE A 44 -14.41 -4.46 -2.86
C ILE A 44 -13.68 -3.12 -2.81
N MET A 45 -14.01 -2.19 -3.72
CA MET A 45 -13.38 -0.88 -3.78
C MET A 45 -13.57 -0.07 -2.50
N PHE A 46 -14.78 -0.07 -1.94
CA PHE A 46 -15.09 0.66 -0.70
C PHE A 46 -14.30 0.12 0.51
N VAL A 47 -14.18 -1.21 0.64
CA VAL A 47 -13.41 -1.82 1.73
C VAL A 47 -11.92 -1.51 1.58
N MET A 48 -11.38 -1.58 0.36
CA MET A 48 -9.99 -1.20 0.09
C MET A 48 -9.71 0.26 0.43
N GLU A 49 -10.63 1.17 0.10
CA GLU A 49 -10.55 2.59 0.50
C GLU A 49 -10.52 2.75 2.02
N CYS A 50 -11.41 2.06 2.75
CA CYS A 50 -11.43 2.09 4.21
C CYS A 50 -10.12 1.57 4.82
N ILE A 51 -9.52 0.52 4.25
CA ILE A 51 -8.21 0.01 4.68
C ILE A 51 -7.11 1.05 4.44
N LEU A 52 -7.10 1.69 3.27
CA LEU A 52 -6.16 2.76 2.94
C LEU A 52 -6.32 3.97 3.89
N ASP A 53 -7.55 4.35 4.22
CA ASP A 53 -7.83 5.41 5.20
C ASP A 53 -7.36 5.05 6.61
N ASN A 54 -7.50 3.79 7.02
CA ASN A 54 -6.95 3.31 8.29
C ASN A 54 -5.40 3.37 8.30
N PHE A 55 -4.75 2.97 7.21
CA PHE A 55 -3.30 3.10 7.08
C PHE A 55 -2.85 4.56 7.05
N ARG A 56 -3.66 5.45 6.45
CA ARG A 56 -3.44 6.90 6.50
C ARG A 56 -3.48 7.42 7.93
N GLY A 57 -4.56 7.12 8.66
CA GLY A 57 -4.71 7.55 10.06
C GLY A 57 -3.64 6.97 10.99
N GLY A 58 -3.20 5.72 10.74
CA GLY A 58 -2.10 5.09 11.46
C GLY A 58 -0.75 5.75 11.16
N SER A 59 -0.44 5.98 9.88
CA SER A 59 0.81 6.62 9.46
C SER A 59 0.93 8.05 9.99
N GLU A 60 -0.17 8.80 10.03
CA GLU A 60 -0.19 10.16 10.60
C GLU A 60 0.05 10.13 12.13
N LYS A 61 -0.48 9.14 12.85
CA LYS A 61 -0.23 8.95 14.28
C LYS A 61 1.21 8.51 14.56
N ASP A 62 1.75 7.59 13.76
CA ASP A 62 3.12 7.12 13.89
C ASP A 62 4.14 8.20 13.54
N ALA A 63 3.84 9.06 12.56
CA ALA A 63 4.67 10.21 12.22
C ALA A 63 4.69 11.27 13.34
N GLN A 64 3.60 11.41 14.09
CA GLN A 64 3.56 12.27 15.29
C GLN A 64 4.29 11.64 16.49
N ALA A 65 4.32 10.31 16.59
CA ALA A 65 4.95 9.58 17.70
C ALA A 65 6.46 9.36 17.51
N PHE A 66 6.94 9.19 16.27
CA PHE A 66 8.35 8.95 15.96
C PHE A 66 8.94 10.09 15.13
N SER A 67 9.67 10.99 15.80
CA SER A 67 10.32 12.14 15.14
C SER A 67 11.43 11.76 14.16
N LYS A 68 11.96 10.52 14.21
CA LYS A 68 13.05 10.06 13.33
C LYS A 68 12.91 8.57 13.00
N ILE A 69 12.66 8.26 11.74
CA ILE A 69 12.73 6.88 11.21
C ILE A 69 14.15 6.66 10.69
N LYS A 70 14.78 5.52 10.99
CA LYS A 70 16.17 5.26 10.61
C LYS A 70 16.32 5.27 9.07
N GLY A 71 16.93 6.33 8.53
CA GLY A 71 17.10 6.55 7.08
C GLY A 71 16.32 7.74 6.50
N LEU A 72 15.33 8.27 7.21
CA LEU A 72 14.68 9.55 6.91
C LEU A 72 14.77 10.46 8.14
N ASN A 73 15.25 11.69 7.96
CA ASN A 73 15.39 12.65 9.06
C ASN A 73 14.05 12.97 9.78
N GLU A 74 12.91 12.68 9.14
CA GLU A 74 11.54 12.80 9.65
C GLU A 74 10.72 11.57 9.21
N ALA A 75 9.73 11.15 10.00
CA ALA A 75 8.78 10.13 9.55
C ALA A 75 8.00 10.63 8.33
N PRO A 76 7.93 9.87 7.21
CA PRO A 76 7.24 10.33 6.02
C PRO A 76 5.74 10.36 6.31
N THR A 77 5.15 11.55 6.16
CA THR A 77 3.70 11.71 6.26
C THR A 77 3.00 10.88 5.18
N PHE A 78 1.73 10.55 5.39
CA PHE A 78 0.91 9.90 4.37
C PHE A 78 0.92 10.67 3.05
N THR A 79 0.89 12.01 3.08
CA THR A 79 1.01 12.85 1.89
C THR A 79 2.34 12.66 1.17
N THR A 80 3.45 12.51 1.91
CA THR A 80 4.77 12.21 1.35
C THR A 80 4.76 10.84 0.66
N LEU A 81 4.26 9.81 1.34
CA LEU A 81 4.16 8.46 0.79
C LEU A 81 3.25 8.42 -0.45
N LEU A 82 2.07 9.03 -0.39
CA LEU A 82 1.14 9.14 -1.51
C LEU A 82 1.75 9.87 -2.70
N SER A 83 2.49 10.96 -2.46
CA SER A 83 3.17 11.71 -3.53
C SER A 83 4.29 10.91 -4.19
N MET A 84 5.02 10.08 -3.42
CA MET A 84 6.07 9.20 -3.92
C MET A 84 5.46 8.04 -4.73
N THR A 85 4.41 7.41 -4.22
CA THR A 85 3.71 6.32 -4.90
C THR A 85 3.00 6.81 -6.17
N SER A 86 2.38 7.99 -6.15
CA SER A 86 1.74 8.57 -7.34
C SER A 86 2.74 8.84 -8.46
N ARG A 87 3.93 9.38 -8.14
CA ARG A 87 5.00 9.56 -9.13
C ARG A 87 5.54 8.23 -9.67
N LEU A 88 5.64 7.20 -8.83
CA LEU A 88 6.06 5.86 -9.24
C LEU A 88 5.04 5.22 -10.20
N VAL A 89 3.75 5.30 -9.88
CA VAL A 89 2.67 4.78 -10.74
C VAL A 89 2.61 5.54 -12.07
N GLU A 90 2.70 6.87 -12.06
CA GLU A 90 2.78 7.67 -13.29
C GLU A 90 3.99 7.31 -14.16
N THR A 91 5.13 6.98 -13.55
CA THR A 91 6.34 6.58 -14.29
C THR A 91 6.20 5.19 -14.90
N MET A 92 5.49 4.28 -14.23
CA MET A 92 5.19 2.94 -14.75
C MET A 92 4.18 2.95 -15.90
N LEU A 93 3.17 3.83 -15.85
CA LEU A 93 2.14 3.94 -16.91
C LEU A 93 2.64 4.65 -18.18
N LYS A 94 3.79 5.33 -18.11
CA LYS A 94 4.43 6.02 -19.25
C LYS A 94 5.47 5.16 -19.99
N LYS A 95 5.69 3.92 -19.55
CA LYS A 95 6.48 2.90 -20.27
C LYS A 95 5.54 1.93 -20.98
#